data_AF-A0A9E0ZHX5-F1
#
_entry.id   AF-A0A9E0ZHX5-F1
#
_cell.length_a   1.000
_cell.length_b   1.000
_cell.length_c   1.000
_cell.angle_alpha   90.00
_cell.angle_beta   90.00
_cell.angle_gamma   90.00
#
_symmetry.space_group_name_H-M   'P 1'
#
loop_
_entity.id
_entity.type
_entity.pdbx_description
1 polymer ?
#
loop_
_entity_poly.entity_id
_entity_poly.type
_entity_poly.pdbx_seq_one_letter_code
_entity_poly.pdbx_strand_id
1 'polypeptide(L)'
;MGRKNNNALFFTCSLIEYIGRKVKRTRQEVVDFLGKDRIERIYEFADVFHCEPIEKIAKEFIEESKIKEGTFDNEAACEYTIPDYWDIGEVYERLIEDCYGDEEITKGIWEVYHSWIDEHISDYNTDFYYQSRDYIAECYRKGEIL
;
A
#
# COMPACT_ATOMS: atom_id res chain seq x y z
N MET A 1 15.02 10.02 -3.48
CA MET A 1 13.68 10.57 -3.68
C MET A 1 13.34 10.40 -5.14
N GLY A 2 12.26 9.70 -5.41
CA GLY A 2 11.72 9.50 -6.75
C GLY A 2 10.89 10.69 -7.20
N ARG A 3 10.41 10.59 -8.44
CA ARG A 3 9.43 11.49 -9.02
C ARG A 3 8.21 11.58 -8.13
N LYS A 4 7.69 12.80 -7.99
CA LYS A 4 6.46 13.10 -7.25
C LYS A 4 5.21 12.89 -8.10
N ASN A 5 4.13 12.47 -7.45
CA ASN A 5 2.83 12.16 -8.04
C ASN A 5 2.96 11.04 -9.07
N ASN A 6 3.59 9.95 -8.67
CA ASN A 6 3.75 8.77 -9.49
C ASN A 6 2.42 7.99 -9.54
N ASN A 7 1.60 8.30 -10.54
CA ASN A 7 0.27 7.68 -10.69
C ASN A 7 0.31 6.15 -10.75
N ALA A 8 1.38 5.56 -11.30
CA ALA A 8 1.53 4.10 -11.34
C ALA A 8 1.77 3.54 -9.93
N LEU A 9 2.60 4.21 -9.13
CA LEU A 9 2.84 3.87 -7.74
C LEU A 9 1.59 4.06 -6.88
N PHE A 10 0.91 5.19 -7.05
CA PHE A 10 -0.36 5.50 -6.38
C PHE A 10 -1.38 4.38 -6.62
N PHE A 11 -1.63 4.04 -7.88
CA PHE A 11 -2.55 2.94 -8.21
C PHE A 11 -2.10 1.60 -7.60
N THR A 12 -0.80 1.29 -7.66
CA THR A 12 -0.25 0.05 -7.10
C THR A 12 -0.49 -0.03 -5.59
N CYS A 13 -0.19 1.04 -4.85
CA CYS A 13 -0.40 1.12 -3.41
C CYS A 13 -1.89 1.04 -3.04
N SER A 14 -2.75 1.76 -3.76
CA SER A 14 -4.20 1.71 -3.55
C SER A 14 -4.80 0.35 -3.88
N LEU A 15 -4.27 -0.37 -4.86
CA LEU A 15 -4.70 -1.73 -5.18
C LEU A 15 -4.30 -2.72 -4.09
N ILE A 16 -3.07 -2.64 -3.57
CA ILE A 16 -2.59 -3.46 -2.44
C ILE A 16 -3.47 -3.21 -1.21
N GLU A 17 -3.72 -1.95 -0.90
CA GLU A 17 -4.60 -1.49 0.16
C GLU A 17 -6.03 -2.05 0.03
N TYR A 18 -6.62 -1.91 -1.16
CA TYR A 18 -7.95 -2.42 -1.46
C TYR A 18 -8.04 -3.94 -1.32
N ILE A 19 -7.05 -4.68 -1.85
CA ILE A 19 -6.99 -6.13 -1.72
C ILE A 19 -6.90 -6.54 -0.25
N GLY A 20 -6.05 -5.88 0.55
CA GLY A 20 -5.87 -6.16 1.97
C GLY A 20 -7.16 -6.04 2.76
N ARG A 21 -7.91 -4.95 2.55
CA ARG A 21 -9.25 -4.79 3.12
C ARG A 21 -10.20 -5.88 2.65
N LYS A 22 -10.23 -6.14 1.34
CA LYS A 22 -11.18 -7.05 0.71
C LYS A 22 -11.06 -8.49 1.20
N VAL A 23 -9.82 -8.96 1.43
CA VAL A 23 -9.52 -10.32 1.88
C VAL A 23 -9.13 -10.41 3.36
N LYS A 24 -9.25 -9.30 4.11
CA LYS A 24 -8.92 -9.21 5.55
C LYS A 24 -7.50 -9.66 5.89
N ARG A 25 -6.52 -9.12 5.18
CA ARG A 25 -5.09 -9.41 5.33
C ARG A 25 -4.31 -8.11 5.56
N THR A 26 -3.19 -8.24 6.27
CA THR A 26 -2.21 -7.14 6.34
C THR A 26 -1.67 -6.85 4.94
N ARG A 27 -1.18 -5.62 4.70
CA ARG A 27 -0.69 -5.29 3.35
C ARG A 27 0.64 -5.97 3.09
N GLN A 28 1.43 -6.22 4.12
CA GLN A 28 2.56 -7.16 4.06
C GLN A 28 2.14 -8.52 3.48
N GLU A 29 1.12 -9.19 4.05
CA GLU A 29 0.67 -10.50 3.55
C GLU A 29 0.18 -10.42 2.10
N VAL A 30 -0.50 -9.35 1.71
CA VAL A 30 -0.95 -9.14 0.32
C VAL A 30 0.25 -9.07 -0.62
N VAL A 31 1.26 -8.28 -0.28
CA VAL A 31 2.51 -8.16 -1.05
C VAL A 31 3.24 -9.50 -1.14
N ASP A 32 3.24 -10.29 -0.06
CA ASP A 32 3.76 -11.66 -0.06
C ASP A 32 3.02 -12.58 -1.04
N PHE A 33 1.68 -12.55 -1.05
CA PHE A 33 0.88 -13.36 -1.96
C PHE A 33 1.05 -12.95 -3.43
N LEU A 34 1.09 -11.65 -3.70
CA LEU A 34 1.31 -11.13 -5.05
C LEU A 34 2.70 -11.55 -5.55
N GLY A 35 3.72 -11.38 -4.70
CA GLY A 35 5.12 -11.56 -5.05
C GLY A 35 5.65 -10.43 -5.94
N LYS A 36 6.99 -10.36 -6.06
CA LYS A 36 7.68 -9.29 -6.80
C LYS A 36 7.24 -9.18 -8.26
N ASP A 37 7.11 -10.31 -8.96
CA ASP A 37 6.75 -10.34 -10.38
C ASP A 37 5.35 -9.72 -10.66
N ARG A 38 4.37 -9.96 -9.77
CA ARG A 38 3.03 -9.37 -9.94
C ARG A 38 3.00 -7.90 -9.54
N ILE A 39 3.75 -7.51 -8.51
CA ILE A 39 3.88 -6.09 -8.13
C ILE A 39 4.50 -5.30 -9.27
N GLU A 40 5.54 -5.84 -9.90
CA GLU A 40 6.16 -5.25 -11.09
C GLU A 40 5.16 -5.14 -12.24
N ARG A 41 4.38 -6.20 -12.52
CA ARG A 41 3.31 -6.17 -13.53
C ARG A 41 2.24 -5.11 -13.21
N ILE A 42 1.80 -4.99 -11.95
CA ILE A 42 0.80 -3.98 -11.56
C ILE A 42 1.34 -2.58 -11.81
N TYR A 43 2.59 -2.32 -11.41
CA TYR A 43 3.24 -1.03 -11.57
C TYR A 43 3.49 -0.68 -13.05
N GLU A 44 3.99 -1.62 -13.85
CA GLU A 44 4.31 -1.41 -15.27
C GLU A 44 3.04 -1.13 -16.11
N PHE A 45 1.94 -1.84 -15.82
CA PHE A 45 0.68 -1.74 -16.58
C PHE A 45 -0.40 -0.94 -15.85
N ALA A 46 -0.02 -0.08 -14.90
CA ALA A 46 -0.97 0.69 -14.10
C ALA A 46 -1.87 1.60 -14.96
N ASP A 47 -1.36 2.14 -16.07
CA ASP A 47 -2.11 2.97 -17.01
C ASP A 47 -3.27 2.21 -17.67
N VAL A 48 -3.04 0.94 -18.01
CA VAL A 48 -4.05 0.02 -18.54
C VAL A 48 -5.06 -0.34 -17.45
N PHE A 49 -4.58 -0.72 -16.26
CA PHE A 49 -5.46 -1.14 -15.16
C PHE A 49 -6.34 -0.02 -14.63
N HIS A 50 -5.89 1.24 -14.66
CA HIS A 50 -6.71 2.38 -14.24
C HIS A 50 -7.95 2.60 -15.12
N CYS A 51 -8.00 2.02 -16.33
CA CYS A 51 -9.16 2.12 -17.22
C CYS A 51 -10.33 1.23 -16.77
N GLU A 52 -10.14 0.39 -15.75
CA GLU A 52 -11.12 -0.55 -15.22
C GLU A 52 -11.43 -0.24 -13.75
N PRO A 53 -12.60 -0.64 -13.24
CA PRO A 53 -12.90 -0.52 -11.81
C PRO A 53 -11.89 -1.29 -10.96
N ILE A 54 -11.39 -0.66 -9.89
CA ILE A 54 -10.40 -1.28 -9.01
C ILE A 54 -10.90 -2.61 -8.42
N GLU A 55 -12.21 -2.76 -8.20
CA GLU A 55 -12.78 -4.00 -7.68
C GLU A 55 -12.60 -5.18 -8.64
N LYS A 56 -12.68 -4.92 -9.96
CA LYS A 56 -12.45 -5.93 -10.98
C LYS A 56 -10.99 -6.36 -10.99
N ILE A 57 -10.07 -5.39 -11.00
CA ILE A 57 -8.63 -5.66 -11.00
C ILE A 57 -8.21 -6.40 -9.72
N ALA A 58 -8.69 -5.96 -8.56
CA ALA A 58 -8.44 -6.62 -7.29
C ALA A 58 -8.91 -8.08 -7.31
N LYS A 59 -10.11 -8.36 -7.84
CA LYS A 59 -10.63 -9.72 -7.97
C LYS A 59 -9.72 -10.59 -8.84
N GLU A 60 -9.27 -10.09 -9.98
CA GLU A 60 -8.35 -10.81 -10.87
C GLU A 60 -7.05 -11.19 -10.14
N PHE A 61 -6.39 -10.25 -9.46
CA PHE A 61 -5.16 -10.54 -8.73
C PHE A 61 -5.34 -11.44 -7.51
N ILE A 62 -6.47 -11.33 -6.81
CA ILE A 62 -6.85 -12.24 -5.71
C ILE A 62 -6.96 -13.68 -6.23
N GLU A 63 -7.64 -13.89 -7.35
CA GLU A 63 -7.83 -15.20 -7.97
C GLU A 63 -6.50 -15.77 -8.52
N GLU A 64 -5.75 -14.96 -9.28
CA GLU A 64 -4.45 -15.35 -9.85
C GLU A 64 -3.40 -15.71 -8.79
N SER A 65 -3.42 -15.00 -7.65
CA SER A 65 -2.48 -15.20 -6.54
C SER A 65 -3.01 -16.16 -5.49
N LYS A 66 -4.25 -16.65 -5.63
CA LYS A 66 -4.94 -17.57 -4.72
C LYS A 66 -4.97 -17.04 -3.28
N ILE A 67 -5.17 -15.73 -3.14
CA ILE A 67 -5.25 -15.07 -1.83
C ILE A 67 -6.49 -15.59 -1.11
N LYS A 68 -6.30 -16.04 0.13
CA LYS A 68 -7.40 -16.53 0.97
C LYS A 68 -7.78 -15.46 1.97
N GLU A 69 -9.06 -15.46 2.34
CA GLU A 69 -9.59 -14.67 3.44
C GLU A 69 -8.72 -14.85 4.70
N GLY A 70 -8.42 -13.74 5.35
CA GLY A 70 -7.72 -13.67 6.63
C GLY A 70 -8.63 -13.22 7.76
N THR A 71 -8.03 -12.62 8.78
CA THR A 71 -8.71 -12.15 9.99
C THR A 71 -8.36 -10.71 10.36
N PHE A 72 -7.52 -10.04 9.57
CA PHE A 72 -7.12 -8.66 9.80
C PHE A 72 -8.17 -7.73 9.19
N ASP A 73 -9.11 -7.26 10.01
CA ASP A 73 -10.22 -6.41 9.61
C ASP A 73 -10.11 -5.05 10.31
N ASN A 74 -9.18 -4.22 9.81
CA ASN A 74 -8.93 -2.90 10.38
C ASN A 74 -10.09 -1.92 10.13
N GLU A 75 -10.94 -2.18 9.14
CA GLU A 75 -12.18 -1.42 8.92
C GLU A 75 -13.20 -1.70 10.02
N ALA A 76 -13.42 -2.96 10.38
CA ALA A 76 -14.33 -3.32 11.47
C ALA A 76 -13.79 -2.95 12.87
N ALA A 77 -12.46 -2.90 13.03
CA ALA A 77 -11.82 -2.51 14.28
C ALA A 77 -11.67 -0.98 14.46
N CYS A 78 -12.02 -0.18 13.44
CA CYS A 78 -11.91 1.28 13.52
C CYS A 78 -13.07 1.88 14.33
N GLU A 79 -12.74 2.71 15.32
CA GLU A 79 -13.72 3.46 16.13
C GLU A 79 -14.13 4.80 15.50
N TYR A 80 -13.39 5.24 14.47
CA TYR A 80 -13.56 6.52 13.79
C TYR A 80 -14.06 6.36 12.35
N THR A 81 -14.05 7.46 11.59
CA THR A 81 -14.33 7.39 10.15
C THR A 81 -13.21 6.60 9.46
N ILE A 82 -13.60 5.53 8.76
CA ILE A 82 -12.67 4.70 7.99
C ILE A 82 -12.09 5.55 6.85
N PRO A 83 -10.75 5.66 6.73
CA PRO A 83 -10.12 6.39 5.62
C PRO A 83 -10.34 5.65 4.30
N ASP A 84 -10.42 6.40 3.19
CA ASP A 84 -10.55 5.79 1.87
C ASP A 84 -9.28 5.00 1.50
N TYR A 85 -9.43 3.94 0.71
CA TYR A 85 -8.28 3.14 0.27
C TYR A 85 -7.38 3.91 -0.72
N TRP A 86 -7.90 4.92 -1.41
CA TRP A 86 -7.11 5.88 -2.18
C TRP A 86 -6.27 6.75 -1.25
N ASP A 87 -6.84 7.26 -0.15
CA ASP A 87 -6.12 8.11 0.81
C ASP A 87 -4.95 7.34 1.46
N ILE A 88 -5.20 6.10 1.90
CA ILE A 88 -4.13 5.26 2.46
C ILE A 88 -3.11 4.85 1.40
N GLY A 89 -3.55 4.53 0.18
CA GLY A 89 -2.65 4.27 -0.94
C GLY A 89 -1.75 5.47 -1.25
N GLU A 90 -2.26 6.70 -1.13
CA GLU A 90 -1.48 7.92 -1.23
C GLU A 90 -0.40 7.98 -0.14
N VAL A 91 -0.71 7.68 1.11
CA VAL A 91 0.30 7.67 2.20
C VAL A 91 1.50 6.76 1.86
N TYR A 92 1.24 5.55 1.36
CA TYR A 92 2.30 4.63 0.92
C TYR A 92 3.07 5.15 -0.30
N GLU A 93 2.37 5.67 -1.31
CA GLU A 93 3.00 6.27 -2.49
C GLU A 93 3.97 7.37 -2.08
N ARG A 94 3.48 8.32 -1.28
CA ARG A 94 4.26 9.44 -0.76
C ARG A 94 5.51 8.97 -0.01
N LEU A 95 5.36 8.03 0.91
CA LEU A 95 6.47 7.46 1.67
C LEU A 95 7.53 6.83 0.76
N ILE A 96 7.12 5.99 -0.20
CA ILE A 96 8.04 5.31 -1.12
C ILE A 96 8.77 6.33 -2.01
N GLU A 97 8.07 7.36 -2.52
CA GLU A 97 8.69 8.45 -3.28
C GLU A 97 9.75 9.23 -2.48
N ASP A 98 9.57 9.39 -1.17
CA ASP A 98 10.51 10.11 -0.31
C ASP A 98 11.72 9.27 0.09
N CYS A 99 11.60 7.95 0.10
CA CYS A 99 12.63 7.06 0.61
C CYS A 99 13.44 6.38 -0.51
N TYR A 100 12.87 6.19 -1.69
CA TYR A 100 13.50 5.47 -2.80
C TYR A 100 13.72 6.38 -4.01
N GLY A 101 14.56 5.96 -4.96
CA GLY A 101 14.72 6.59 -6.28
C GLY A 101 13.83 5.92 -7.34
N ASP A 102 13.67 6.55 -8.51
CA ASP A 102 12.81 6.04 -9.58
C ASP A 102 13.20 4.62 -10.05
N GLU A 103 14.50 4.31 -10.06
CA GLU A 103 15.02 2.98 -10.44
C GLU A 103 14.80 1.91 -9.36
N GLU A 104 14.41 2.30 -8.15
CA GLU A 104 14.24 1.41 -6.99
C GLU A 104 12.79 1.39 -6.48
N ILE A 105 11.81 1.91 -7.22
CA ILE A 105 10.42 2.00 -6.75
C ILE A 105 9.83 0.64 -6.40
N THR A 106 10.01 -0.38 -7.24
CA THR A 106 9.49 -1.73 -6.96
C THR A 106 10.15 -2.37 -5.74
N LYS A 107 11.44 -2.09 -5.52
CA LYS A 107 12.14 -2.45 -4.29
C LYS A 107 11.57 -1.70 -3.09
N GLY A 108 11.29 -0.41 -3.24
CA GLY A 108 10.69 0.44 -2.22
C GLY A 108 9.31 -0.03 -1.78
N ILE A 109 8.44 -0.41 -2.73
CA ILE A 109 7.15 -1.06 -2.45
C ILE A 109 7.39 -2.29 -1.56
N TRP A 110 8.28 -3.18 -1.99
CA TRP A 110 8.57 -4.41 -1.25
C TRP A 110 9.06 -4.11 0.18
N GLU A 111 10.05 -3.23 0.34
CA GLU A 111 10.66 -2.95 1.65
C GLU A 111 9.72 -2.20 2.60
N VAL A 112 8.95 -1.22 2.12
CA VAL A 112 8.02 -0.44 2.95
C VAL A 112 6.91 -1.32 3.52
N TYR A 113 6.26 -2.13 2.68
CA TYR A 113 5.19 -3.04 3.14
C TYR A 113 5.69 -4.17 4.05
N HIS A 114 6.99 -4.49 4.03
CA HIS A 114 7.61 -5.45 4.95
C HIS A 114 8.21 -4.81 6.20
N SER A 115 8.06 -3.51 6.36
CA SER A 115 8.61 -2.79 7.51
C SER A 115 7.55 -2.62 8.60
N TRP A 116 8.04 -2.30 9.81
CA TRP A 116 7.21 -2.00 10.98
C TRP A 116 6.19 -0.87 10.74
N ILE A 117 6.41 -0.03 9.72
CA ILE A 117 5.53 1.11 9.44
C ILE A 117 4.17 0.68 8.87
N ASP A 118 4.09 -0.51 8.25
CA ASP A 118 2.84 -1.07 7.70
C ASP A 118 1.76 -1.20 8.79
N GLU A 119 2.17 -1.68 9.97
CA GLU A 119 1.29 -1.84 11.13
C GLU A 119 0.72 -0.50 11.59
N HIS A 120 1.53 0.57 11.56
CA HIS A 120 1.15 1.88 12.05
C HIS A 120 0.32 2.68 11.04
N ILE A 121 0.61 2.55 9.73
CA ILE A 121 -0.23 3.15 8.68
C ILE A 121 -1.58 2.42 8.61
N SER A 122 -1.60 1.11 8.85
CA SER A 122 -2.82 0.29 8.80
C SER A 122 -3.67 0.36 10.08
N ASP A 123 -3.20 1.01 11.15
CA ASP A 123 -3.99 1.24 12.37
C ASP A 123 -4.80 2.55 12.26
N TYR A 124 -6.07 2.40 11.90
CA TYR A 124 -7.00 3.51 11.71
C TYR A 124 -7.45 4.20 12.99
N ASN A 125 -7.06 3.68 14.16
CA ASN A 125 -7.36 4.28 15.45
C ASN A 125 -6.26 5.25 15.94
N THR A 126 -5.20 5.43 15.16
CA THR A 126 -4.13 6.39 15.43
C THR A 126 -4.17 7.57 14.47
N ASP A 127 -3.42 8.63 14.81
CA ASP A 127 -3.24 9.78 13.94
C ASP A 127 -2.06 9.63 12.97
N PHE A 128 -1.42 8.46 12.91
CA PHE A 128 -0.13 8.28 12.23
C PHE A 128 -0.21 8.53 10.72
N TYR A 129 -1.24 8.01 10.05
CA TYR A 129 -1.45 8.25 8.61
C TYR A 129 -1.93 9.66 8.28
N TYR A 130 -2.33 10.47 9.28
CA TYR A 130 -2.61 11.90 9.12
C TYR A 130 -1.36 12.77 9.26
N GLN A 131 -0.23 12.22 9.71
CA GLN A 131 0.99 12.98 9.88
C GLN A 131 1.55 13.49 8.56
N SER A 132 2.36 14.54 8.64
CA SER A 132 3.00 15.09 7.45
C SER A 132 3.88 14.05 6.76
N ARG A 133 3.93 14.13 5.42
CA ARG A 133 4.81 13.31 4.57
C ARG A 133 6.25 13.25 5.09
N ASP A 134 6.83 14.40 5.45
CA ASP A 134 8.20 14.51 5.95
C ASP A 134 8.40 13.76 7.27
N TYR A 135 7.42 13.82 8.17
CA TYR A 135 7.45 13.11 9.45
C TYR A 135 7.43 11.59 9.25
N ILE A 136 6.48 11.08 8.45
CA ILE A 136 6.37 9.63 8.19
C ILE A 136 7.65 9.09 7.53
N ALA A 137 8.20 9.82 6.56
CA ALA A 137 9.45 9.45 5.89
C ALA A 137 10.65 9.46 6.85
N GLU A 138 10.72 10.41 7.78
CA GLU A 138 11.81 10.45 8.77
C GLU A 138 11.68 9.31 9.80
N CYS A 139 10.46 9.02 10.29
CA CYS A 139 10.20 7.87 11.14
C CYS A 139 10.67 6.58 10.47
N TYR A 140 10.29 6.35 9.21
CA TYR A 140 10.73 5.18 8.42
C TYR A 140 12.26 5.06 8.37
N ARG A 141 12.98 6.16 8.05
CA ARG A 141 14.45 6.17 7.96
C ARG A 141 15.12 5.93 9.31
N LYS A 142 14.53 6.39 10.40
CA LYS A 142 15.04 6.22 11.77
C LYS A 142 14.74 4.83 12.34
N GLY A 143 13.68 4.19 11.87
CA GLY A 143 13.22 2.90 12.39
C GLY A 143 12.40 3.01 13.68
N GLU A 144 11.92 4.21 14.02
CA GLU A 144 11.10 4.48 15.20
C GLU A 144 10.15 5.65 14.95
N ILE A 145 9.09 5.77 15.76
CA ILE A 145 8.21 6.94 15.79
C ILE A 145 8.86 8.01 16.66
N LEU A 146 9.04 9.22 16.11
CA LEU A 146 9.71 10.36 16.74
C LEU A 146 8.83 11.19 17.67
#